data_AF-A0A7L3LWH0-F1
#
_entry.id   AF-A0A7L3LWH0-F1
#
_cell.length_a   1.000
_cell.length_b   1.000
_cell.length_c   1.000
_cell.angle_alpha   90.00
_cell.angle_beta   90.00
_cell.angle_gamma   90.00
#
_symmetry.space_group_name_H-M   'P 1'
#
loop_
_entity.id
_entity.type
_entity.pdbx_description
1 polymer ?
#
loop_
_entity_poly.entity_id
_entity_poly.type
_entity_poly.pdbx_seq_one_letter_code
_entity_poly.pdbx_strand_id
1 'polypeptide(L)' 'LYREELNLTSLAAPLPLRPEASWLQFHLGISRDGLYPRSSPTINRLLRDMQDLPTISADYSQDEKALLGACDCSQSE' A
#
# COMPACT_ATOMS: atom_id res chain seq x y z
N LEU A 1 -13.86 14.83 5.04
CA LEU A 1 -14.60 13.79 5.79
C LEU A 1 -13.79 13.32 7.01
N TYR A 2 -12.96 12.27 6.96
CA TYR A 2 -12.29 11.74 8.18
C TYR A 2 -11.52 12.78 9.03
N ARG A 3 -10.72 13.65 8.39
CA ARG A 3 -9.99 14.71 9.13
C ARG A 3 -10.93 15.71 9.79
N GLU A 4 -12.03 16.07 9.14
CA GLU A 4 -13.02 17.01 9.66
C GLU A 4 -13.80 16.40 10.83
N GLU A 5 -14.13 15.11 10.77
CA GLU A 5 -14.75 14.37 11.89
C GLU A 5 -13.86 14.36 13.14
N LEU A 6 -12.54 14.38 12.95
CA LEU A 6 -11.55 14.49 14.03
C LEU A 6 -11.16 15.94 14.38
N ASN A 7 -11.87 16.94 13.85
CA ASN A 7 -11.55 18.37 14.01
C ASN A 7 -10.11 18.74 13.59
N LEU A 8 -9.54 18.01 12.63
CA LEU A 8 -8.23 18.28 12.06
C LEU A 8 -8.37 19.12 10.79
N THR A 9 -7.65 20.23 10.72
CA THR A 9 -7.60 21.07 9.53
C THR A 9 -6.98 20.28 8.35
N SER A 10 -7.66 20.28 7.21
CA SER A 10 -7.16 19.69 5.98
C SER A 10 -6.32 20.71 5.20
N LEU A 11 -5.02 20.73 5.46
CA LEU A 11 -4.08 21.67 4.84
C LEU A 11 -3.46 21.15 3.53
N ALA A 12 -3.57 19.85 3.25
CA ALA A 12 -2.96 19.22 2.09
C ALA A 12 -3.90 19.20 0.88
N ALA A 13 -3.34 19.44 -0.31
CA ALA A 13 -4.06 19.28 -1.57
C ALA A 13 -4.43 17.79 -1.80
N PRO A 14 -5.51 17.51 -2.54
CA PRO A 14 -5.85 16.14 -2.95
C PRO A 14 -4.68 15.47 -3.67
N LEU A 15 -4.41 14.21 -3.33
CA LEU A 15 -3.30 13.44 -3.92
C LEU A 15 -3.72 12.89 -5.30
N PRO A 16 -3.11 13.33 -6.42
CA PRO A 16 -3.40 12.77 -7.73
C PRO A 16 -2.74 11.40 -7.89
N LEU A 17 -3.36 10.51 -8.67
CA LEU A 17 -2.70 9.30 -9.15
C LEU A 17 -1.59 9.69 -10.13
N ARG A 18 -0.36 9.27 -9.84
CA ARG A 18 0.81 9.53 -10.68
C ARG A 18 1.13 8.29 -11.51
N PRO A 19 1.06 8.34 -12.86
CA PRO A 19 1.41 7.20 -13.71
C PRO A 19 2.81 6.66 -13.46
N GLU A 20 3.74 7.52 -13.04
CA GLU A 20 5.15 7.19 -12.81
C GLU A 20 5.43 6.56 -11.43
N ALA A 21 4.41 6.39 -10.59
CA ALA A 21 4.57 5.76 -9.29
C ALA A 21 5.11 4.33 -9.43
N SER A 22 6.15 3.99 -8.66
CA SER A 22 6.87 2.71 -8.80
C SER A 22 5.99 1.49 -8.54
N TRP A 23 5.06 1.57 -7.59
CA TRP A 23 4.09 0.51 -7.33
C TRP A 23 3.16 0.28 -8.53
N LEU A 24 2.71 1.35 -9.20
CA LEU A 24 1.85 1.24 -10.38
C LEU A 24 2.62 0.66 -11.57
N GLN A 25 3.84 1.12 -11.80
CA GLN A 25 4.72 0.57 -12.83
C GLN A 25 5.08 -0.90 -12.57
N PHE A 26 5.20 -1.30 -11.31
CA PHE A 26 5.35 -2.72 -10.94
C PHE A 26 4.12 -3.53 -11.36
N HIS A 27 2.90 -3.12 -11.00
CA HIS A 27 1.68 -3.83 -11.40
C HIS A 27 1.51 -3.94 -12.92
N LEU A 28 1.80 -2.87 -13.66
CA LEU A 28 1.74 -2.87 -15.13
C LEU A 28 2.79 -3.78 -15.78
N GLY A 29 3.89 -4.08 -15.09
CA GLY A 29 4.94 -4.98 -15.56
C GLY A 29 4.70 -6.46 -15.27
N ILE A 30 3.66 -6.81 -14.51
CA ILE A 30 3.30 -8.19 -14.23
C ILE A 30 2.86 -8.87 -15.53
N SER A 31 3.44 -10.03 -15.81
CA SER A 31 3.16 -10.78 -17.02
C SER A 31 3.09 -12.27 -16.73
N ARG A 32 2.80 -13.06 -17.78
CA ARG A 32 2.81 -14.52 -17.69
C ARG A 32 4.17 -15.08 -17.25
N ASP A 33 5.26 -14.36 -17.50
CA ASP A 33 6.62 -14.81 -17.21
C ASP A 33 7.03 -14.57 -15.75
N GLY A 34 6.21 -13.85 -14.97
CA GLY A 34 6.41 -13.64 -13.54
C GLY A 34 6.03 -12.25 -13.07
N LEU A 35 6.29 -12.00 -11.79
CA LEU A 35 5.97 -10.72 -11.13
C LEU A 35 6.85 -9.57 -11.60
N TYR A 36 8.13 -9.83 -11.90
CA TYR A 36 9.06 -8.84 -12.41
C TYR A 36 10.28 -9.51 -13.09
N PRO A 37 10.93 -8.87 -14.07
CA PRO A 37 12.14 -9.39 -14.68
C PRO A 37 13.35 -9.23 -13.75
N ARG A 38 14.32 -10.15 -13.84
CA ARG A 38 15.51 -10.20 -12.96
C ARG A 38 16.27 -8.87 -12.85
N SER A 39 16.36 -8.12 -13.95
CA SER A 39 17.11 -6.86 -14.02
C SER A 39 16.17 -5.64 -14.16
N SER A 40 15.09 -5.60 -13.38
CA SER A 40 14.10 -4.51 -13.42
C SER A 40 14.56 -3.26 -12.64
N PRO A 41 14.80 -2.11 -13.30
CA PRO A 41 15.07 -0.85 -12.59
C PRO A 41 13.84 -0.36 -11.81
N THR A 42 12.63 -0.72 -12.25
CA THR A 42 11.37 -0.41 -11.55
C THR A 42 11.35 -1.02 -10.15
N ILE A 43 11.84 -2.26 -9.99
CA ILE A 43 11.91 -2.92 -8.68
C ILE A 43 12.92 -2.24 -7.76
N ASN A 44 14.09 -1.86 -8.28
CA ASN A 44 15.06 -1.11 -7.48
C ASN A 44 14.50 0.23 -6.99
N ARG A 45 13.66 0.89 -7.79
CA ARG A 45 12.95 2.11 -7.36
C ARG A 45 11.85 1.78 -6.36
N LEU A 46 11.03 0.77 -6.60
CA LEU A 46 9.95 0.35 -5.70
C LEU A 46 10.49 0.01 -4.30
N LEU A 47 11.58 -0.75 -4.20
CA LEU A 47 12.18 -1.12 -2.92
C LEU A 47 12.66 0.11 -2.14
N ARG A 48 13.28 1.08 -2.81
CA ARG A 48 13.66 2.36 -2.19
C ARG A 48 12.45 3.18 -1.79
N ASP A 49 11.47 3.30 -2.67
CA ASP A 49 10.25 4.07 -2.41
C ASP A 49 9.48 3.50 -1.20
N MET A 50 9.41 2.17 -1.05
CA MET A 50 8.80 1.53 0.13
C MET A 50 9.60 1.77 1.43
N GLN A 51 10.91 1.98 1.32
CA GLN A 51 11.76 2.28 2.48
C GLN A 51 11.69 3.76 2.88
N ASP A 52 11.63 4.66 1.90
CA ASP A 52 11.89 6.10 2.10
C ASP A 52 10.62 6.97 2.10
N LEU A 53 9.53 6.53 1.47
CA LEU A 53 8.31 7.35 1.40
C LEU A 53 7.54 7.34 2.72
N PRO A 54 6.97 8.49 3.15
CA PRO A 54 6.20 8.57 4.37
C PRO A 54 4.85 7.85 4.25
N THR A 55 4.48 7.11 5.29
CA THR A 55 3.16 6.49 5.43
C THR A 55 2.10 7.54 5.74
N ILE A 56 1.02 7.58 4.94
CA ILE A 56 -0.10 8.54 5.12
C ILE A 56 -1.34 7.91 5.77
N SER A 57 -1.41 6.58 5.83
CA SER A 57 -2.51 5.81 6.42
C SER A 57 -2.02 4.41 6.79
N ALA A 58 -2.56 3.84 7.86
CA ALA A 58 -2.29 2.49 8.32
C ALA A 58 -3.57 1.89 8.91
N ASP A 59 -3.81 0.61 8.62
CA ASP A 59 -5.01 -0.11 9.05
C ASP A 59 -4.73 -1.62 9.02
N TYR A 60 -5.61 -2.41 9.63
CA TYR A 60 -5.54 -3.88 9.60
C TYR A 60 -5.82 -4.43 8.21
N SER A 61 -5.24 -5.59 7.92
CA SER A 61 -5.55 -6.37 6.72
C SER A 61 -7.04 -6.81 6.71
N GLN A 62 -7.56 -7.16 5.54
CA GLN A 62 -8.98 -7.52 5.42
C GLN A 62 -9.32 -8.81 6.15
N ASP A 63 -8.40 -9.77 6.12
CA ASP A 63 -8.47 -11.04 6.83
C ASP A 63 -8.44 -10.84 8.35
N GLU A 64 -7.56 -10.00 8.89
CA GLU A 64 -7.57 -9.67 10.32
C GLU A 64 -8.86 -8.94 10.74
N LYS A 65 -9.37 -8.04 9.90
CA LYS A 65 -10.66 -7.38 10.17
C LYS A 65 -11.83 -8.35 10.17
N ALA A 66 -11.79 -9.39 9.33
CA ALA A 66 -12.82 -10.41 9.29
C ALA A 66 -12.89 -11.23 10.60
N LEU A 67 -11.77 -11.32 11.33
CA LEU A 67 -11.74 -11.92 12.66
C LEU A 67 -12.49 -11.07 13.71
N LEU A 68 -12.76 -9.77 13.44
CA LEU A 68 -13.51 -8.86 14.33
C LEU A 68 -12.97 -8.83 15.78
N GLY A 69 -11.68 -9.12 15.99
CA GLY A 69 -11.08 -9.24 17.31
C GLY A 69 -11.43 -10.52 18.07
N ALA A 70 -12.05 -11.50 17.43
CA ALA A 70 -12.25 -12.84 17.98
C ALA A 70 -10.91 -13.58 18.03
N CYS A 71 -10.52 -13.99 19.23
CA CYS A 71 -9.40 -14.90 19.42
C CYS A 71 -9.92 -16.33 19.23
N ASP A 72 -9.95 -16.79 17.98
CA ASP A 72 -10.14 -18.19 17.66
C ASP A 72 -8.76 -18.85 17.51
N CYS A 73 -8.34 -19.58 18.54
CA CYS A 73 -7.06 -20.28 18.55
C CYS A 73 -6.93 -21.36 17.46
N SER A 74 -8.00 -21.68 16.73
CA SER A 74 -7.93 -22.57 15.55
C SER A 74 -7.53 -21.85 14.26
N GLN A 75 -7.49 -20.52 14.25
CA GLN A 75 -7.24 -19.70 13.05
C GLN A 75 -5.86 -19.01 13.05
N SER A 76 -5.05 -19.24 14.07
CA SER A 76 -3.66 -18.77 14.16
C SER A 76 -2.71 -19.95 13.97
N GLU A 77 -2.45 -20.32 12.71
CA GLU A 77 -1.30 -21.17 12.36
C GLU A 77 -0.03 -20.32 12.18
#